data_AF-A0A423Q0F4-F1
#
_entry.id   AF-A0A423Q0F4-F1
#
_cell.length_a   1.000
_cell.length_b   1.000
_cell.length_c   1.000
_cell.angle_alpha   90.00
_cell.angle_beta   90.00
_cell.angle_gamma   90.00
#
_symmetry.space_group_name_H-M   'P 1'
#
loop_
_entity.id
_entity.type
_entity.pdbx_description
1 polymer ?
#
loop_
_entity_poly.entity_id
_entity_poly.type
_entity_poly.pdbx_seq_one_letter_code
_entity_poly.pdbx_strand_id
1 'polypeptide(L)'
;MSHARRPVGFLVGTGVAAMLVLAGCHDDTAHIDTHADQPAQPDGPSQTDLSLPELSAGTSAVVLAGDPAGNDGLAFFDESGRAFISLAPTSGIGAQVIYRRANASAPWHRVPAPTTPLSLTRRFTIAAPVAPITADNLAGHYQSVIGDDIAAFTINDAATIDAAGAGCRLAGRIAPAQRLAAGTAAHLSVAGCAGTADGDYDGLIVVDTEAINAAWHFIGAGDGQVLDIYAFLISEG
;
A
#
# COMPACT_ATOMS: atom_id res chain seq x y z
N MET A 1 -54.29 -11.25 -14.05
CA MET A 1 -54.70 -9.83 -14.20
C MET A 1 -53.45 -9.05 -14.60
N SER A 2 -53.46 -8.55 -15.83
CA SER A 2 -52.31 -7.96 -16.52
C SER A 2 -52.29 -6.45 -16.24
N HIS A 3 -51.24 -5.93 -15.63
CA HIS A 3 -51.05 -4.49 -15.46
C HIS A 3 -49.89 -3.98 -16.30
N ALA A 4 -50.24 -2.91 -17.02
CA ALA A 4 -49.59 -2.31 -18.15
C ALA A 4 -48.27 -1.60 -17.83
N ARG A 5 -47.37 -1.64 -18.81
CA ARG A 5 -46.18 -0.79 -18.93
C ARG A 5 -46.58 0.68 -19.08
N ARG A 6 -45.76 1.58 -18.53
CA ARG A 6 -45.69 3.00 -18.92
C ARG A 6 -44.24 3.37 -19.26
N PRO A 7 -43.97 3.94 -20.44
CA PRO A 7 -42.70 4.61 -20.74
C PRO A 7 -42.89 6.13 -20.79
N VAL A 8 -42.04 6.88 -20.08
CA VAL A 8 -41.81 8.32 -20.23
C VAL A 8 -40.39 8.53 -19.67
N GLY A 9 -39.40 9.16 -20.28
CA GLY A 9 -39.30 10.04 -21.44
C GLY A 9 -38.34 11.19 -21.07
N PHE A 10 -37.36 11.47 -21.93
CA PHE A 10 -36.50 12.69 -21.97
C PHE A 10 -35.52 12.89 -20.78
N LEU A 11 -34.35 13.55 -20.89
CA LEU A 11 -33.92 14.66 -21.73
C LEU A 11 -32.40 14.57 -22.00
N VAL A 12 -32.02 14.87 -23.24
CA VAL A 12 -30.64 15.17 -23.66
C VAL A 12 -30.29 16.58 -23.21
N GLY A 13 -29.20 16.74 -22.46
CA GLY A 13 -28.64 18.04 -22.08
C GLY A 13 -27.17 18.12 -22.45
N THR A 14 -26.89 18.65 -23.64
CA THR A 14 -25.54 18.97 -24.12
C THR A 14 -25.18 20.37 -23.62
N GLY A 15 -24.31 20.45 -22.61
CA GLY A 15 -23.77 21.72 -22.10
C GLY A 15 -22.28 21.80 -22.37
N VAL A 16 -21.89 22.43 -23.48
CA VAL A 16 -20.51 22.86 -23.74
C VAL A 16 -20.34 24.22 -23.08
N ALA A 17 -19.47 24.30 -22.07
CA ALA A 17 -18.97 25.57 -21.56
C ALA A 17 -17.46 25.62 -21.77
N ALA A 18 -17.06 26.34 -22.82
CA ALA A 18 -15.69 26.78 -23.03
C ALA A 18 -15.39 27.92 -22.05
N MET A 19 -14.38 27.76 -21.20
CA MET A 19 -13.79 28.87 -20.45
C MET A 19 -12.36 29.09 -20.93
N LEU A 20 -12.22 30.20 -21.65
CA LEU A 20 -11.01 30.83 -22.13
C LEU A 20 -10.64 31.91 -21.11
N VAL A 21 -9.56 31.76 -20.33
CA VAL A 21 -9.02 32.87 -19.52
C VAL A 21 -7.50 32.82 -19.43
N LEU A 22 -6.91 33.70 -20.25
CA LEU A 22 -5.81 34.63 -19.99
C LEU A 22 -4.43 34.11 -19.52
N ALA A 23 -3.49 34.20 -20.46
CA ALA A 23 -2.07 34.36 -20.23
C ALA A 23 -1.79 35.64 -19.42
N GLY A 24 -1.18 35.48 -18.24
CA GLY A 24 -0.56 36.56 -17.49
C GLY A 24 0.95 36.50 -17.68
N CYS A 25 1.51 37.49 -18.36
CA CYS A 25 2.92 37.84 -18.28
C CYS A 25 3.15 38.56 -16.95
N HIS A 26 4.11 38.10 -16.12
CA HIS A 26 4.56 38.88 -14.98
C HIS A 26 6.07 38.74 -14.76
N ASP A 27 6.75 39.81 -15.16
CA ASP A 27 7.96 40.46 -14.61
C ASP A 27 9.06 39.61 -13.96
N ASP A 28 10.18 39.56 -14.69
CA ASP A 28 11.54 39.32 -14.18
C ASP A 28 11.89 40.35 -13.09
N THR A 29 11.86 39.93 -11.83
CA THR A 29 12.52 40.65 -10.74
C THR A 29 13.67 39.79 -10.22
N ALA A 30 14.89 40.20 -10.55
CA ALA A 30 16.11 39.66 -9.98
C ALA A 30 16.13 39.92 -8.46
N HIS A 31 15.80 38.90 -7.67
CA HIS A 31 16.12 38.87 -6.25
C HIS A 31 17.48 38.19 -6.06
N ILE A 32 18.51 39.01 -5.86
CA ILE A 32 19.77 38.60 -5.24
C ILE A 32 19.49 38.61 -3.73
N ASP A 33 19.13 37.45 -3.17
CA ASP A 33 19.13 37.25 -1.72
C ASP A 33 20.28 36.34 -1.31
N THR A 34 21.29 36.98 -0.73
CA THR A 34 22.37 36.40 0.05
C THR A 34 21.80 35.67 1.27
N HIS A 35 21.60 34.36 1.16
CA HIS A 35 21.41 33.48 2.31
C HIS A 35 22.78 33.08 2.91
N ALA A 36 23.40 34.02 3.62
CA ALA A 36 24.31 33.68 4.71
C ALA A 36 23.46 33.75 6.00
N ASP A 37 23.57 32.75 6.88
CA ASP A 37 22.84 32.62 8.16
C ASP A 37 21.46 31.94 8.13
N GLN A 38 21.25 30.96 7.24
CA GLN A 38 20.25 29.93 7.55
C GLN A 38 20.91 28.90 8.49
N PRO A 39 20.47 28.76 9.76
CA PRO A 39 21.00 27.72 10.64
C PRO A 39 20.77 26.38 9.96
N ALA A 40 21.81 25.52 9.97
CA ALA A 40 21.74 24.18 9.42
C ALA A 40 20.46 23.51 9.94
N GLN A 41 19.56 23.17 9.02
CA GLN A 41 18.40 22.37 9.33
C GLN A 41 18.97 21.06 9.90
N PRO A 42 18.60 20.64 11.12
CA PRO A 42 19.18 19.45 11.72
C PRO A 42 18.94 18.30 10.76
N ASP A 43 20.02 17.68 10.29
CA ASP A 43 19.97 16.48 9.46
C ASP A 43 19.06 15.50 10.19
N GLY A 44 17.87 15.25 9.64
CA GLY A 44 17.00 14.18 10.13
C GLY A 44 17.82 12.90 10.21
N PRO A 45 17.52 11.98 11.16
CA PRO A 45 18.40 10.86 11.48
C PRO A 45 18.90 10.20 10.20
N SER A 46 20.21 10.36 9.95
CA SER A 46 20.88 9.81 8.78
C SER A 46 20.51 8.35 8.71
N GLN A 47 19.78 7.99 7.65
CA GLN A 47 19.27 6.64 7.44
C GLN A 47 20.42 5.66 7.62
N THR A 48 20.37 4.94 8.73
CA THR A 48 21.51 4.20 9.22
C THR A 48 21.92 3.16 8.19
N ASP A 49 23.22 3.02 7.96
CA ASP A 49 23.83 2.16 6.93
C ASP A 49 23.07 0.84 6.80
N LEU A 50 22.29 0.70 5.72
CA LEU A 50 21.36 -0.40 5.49
C LEU A 50 21.73 -1.12 4.19
N SER A 51 22.19 -2.36 4.33
CA SER A 51 22.56 -3.22 3.21
C SER A 51 21.64 -4.44 3.14
N LEU A 52 21.12 -4.73 1.94
CA LEU A 52 20.30 -5.90 1.66
C LEU A 52 20.94 -6.74 0.55
N PRO A 53 20.75 -8.07 0.57
CA PRO A 53 21.21 -8.95 -0.49
C PRO A 53 20.51 -8.64 -1.81
N GLU A 54 21.20 -8.85 -2.94
CA GLU A 54 20.58 -8.77 -4.25
C GLU A 54 19.60 -9.93 -4.46
N LEU A 55 18.37 -9.59 -4.83
CA LEU A 55 17.28 -10.51 -5.15
C LEU A 55 16.87 -10.30 -6.61
N SER A 56 16.50 -11.37 -7.29
CA SER A 56 16.00 -11.30 -8.66
C SER A 56 14.60 -10.69 -8.71
N ALA A 57 14.22 -10.13 -9.86
CA ALA A 57 12.85 -9.71 -10.12
C ALA A 57 11.85 -10.87 -9.93
N GLY A 58 10.65 -10.55 -9.47
CA GLY A 58 9.58 -11.50 -9.13
C GLY A 58 9.14 -11.40 -7.68
N THR A 59 8.36 -12.40 -7.24
CA THR A 59 7.98 -12.54 -5.83
C THR A 59 8.63 -13.78 -5.22
N SER A 60 9.17 -13.63 -4.02
CA SER A 60 9.82 -14.72 -3.30
C SER A 60 9.48 -14.70 -1.82
N ALA A 61 9.34 -15.89 -1.24
CA ALA A 61 9.41 -16.06 0.20
C ALA A 61 10.88 -15.98 0.61
N VAL A 62 11.19 -15.21 1.63
CA VAL A 62 12.56 -14.89 2.03
C VAL A 62 12.76 -15.13 3.52
N VAL A 63 13.94 -15.66 3.86
CA VAL A 63 14.45 -15.62 5.23
C VAL A 63 15.70 -14.76 5.24
N LEU A 64 15.66 -13.66 5.98
CA LEU A 64 16.76 -12.71 6.16
C LEU A 64 17.23 -12.74 7.61
N ALA A 65 18.51 -12.44 7.85
CA ALA A 65 19.06 -12.28 9.18
C ALA A 65 19.73 -10.92 9.32
N GLY A 66 19.62 -10.28 10.48
CA GLY A 66 20.28 -9.02 10.80
C GLY A 66 19.34 -7.93 11.33
N ASP A 67 18.03 -8.10 11.17
CA ASP A 67 17.02 -7.22 11.78
C ASP A 67 16.28 -7.98 12.91
N PRO A 68 16.33 -7.48 14.16
CA PRO A 68 15.63 -8.13 15.27
C PRO A 68 14.09 -8.06 15.16
N ALA A 69 13.54 -7.18 14.32
CA ALA A 69 12.08 -7.06 14.15
C ALA A 69 11.48 -8.15 13.25
N GLY A 70 12.29 -8.80 12.40
CA GLY A 70 11.78 -9.81 11.49
C GLY A 70 12.85 -10.52 10.71
N ASN A 71 12.60 -11.80 10.42
CA ASN A 71 13.50 -12.67 9.69
C ASN A 71 12.81 -13.44 8.56
N ASP A 72 11.48 -13.51 8.52
CA ASP A 72 10.71 -14.35 7.60
C ASP A 72 9.63 -13.51 6.90
N GLY A 73 9.45 -13.65 5.60
CA GLY A 73 8.33 -13.00 4.92
C GLY A 73 8.42 -13.02 3.40
N LEU A 74 7.94 -11.95 2.76
CA LEU A 74 7.76 -11.86 1.33
C LEU A 74 8.59 -10.72 0.74
N ALA A 75 9.16 -10.96 -0.43
CA ALA A 75 9.92 -10.01 -1.21
C ALA A 75 9.31 -9.85 -2.60
N PHE A 76 9.10 -8.60 -3.04
CA PHE A 76 8.57 -8.23 -4.35
C PHE A 76 9.56 -7.30 -5.03
N PHE A 77 10.06 -7.72 -6.19
CA PHE A 77 11.04 -6.96 -6.98
C PHE A 77 10.54 -6.84 -8.41
N ASP A 78 10.69 -5.66 -9.02
CA ASP A 78 10.55 -5.51 -10.47
C ASP A 78 11.91 -5.37 -11.16
N GLU A 79 11.88 -5.38 -12.50
CA GLU A 79 13.07 -5.30 -13.34
C GLU A 79 13.82 -3.96 -13.22
N SER A 80 13.16 -2.91 -12.71
CA SER A 80 13.79 -1.61 -12.46
C SER A 80 14.55 -1.56 -11.11
N GLY A 81 14.46 -2.64 -10.33
CA GLY A 81 15.02 -2.73 -8.98
C GLY A 81 14.19 -1.99 -7.93
N ARG A 82 12.95 -1.60 -8.25
CA ARG A 82 11.99 -1.20 -7.22
C ARG A 82 11.67 -2.44 -6.39
N ALA A 83 11.56 -2.27 -5.08
CA ALA A 83 11.42 -3.38 -4.17
C ALA A 83 10.50 -3.06 -3.00
N PHE A 84 9.84 -4.11 -2.51
CA PHE A 84 9.06 -4.13 -1.29
C PHE A 84 9.33 -5.47 -0.60
N ILE A 85 9.75 -5.44 0.65
CA ILE A 85 9.97 -6.66 1.44
C ILE A 85 9.23 -6.49 2.76
N SER A 86 8.37 -7.43 3.12
CA SER A 86 7.76 -7.51 4.45
C SER A 86 8.42 -8.64 5.22
N LEU A 87 8.75 -8.38 6.50
CA LEU A 87 9.25 -9.42 7.40
C LEU A 87 8.45 -9.43 8.70
N ALA A 88 8.20 -10.63 9.19
CA ALA A 88 7.67 -10.96 10.49
C ALA A 88 8.74 -11.69 11.33
N PRO A 89 8.57 -11.79 12.66
CA PRO A 89 9.47 -12.54 13.53
C PRO A 89 9.50 -14.04 13.26
N THR A 90 8.39 -14.58 12.71
CA THR A 90 8.21 -15.98 12.29
C THR A 90 7.06 -16.05 11.27
N SER A 91 7.04 -17.11 10.46
CA SER A 91 5.88 -17.45 9.62
C SER A 91 4.57 -17.48 10.41
N GLY A 92 3.48 -17.02 9.77
CA GLY A 92 2.13 -16.96 10.34
C GLY A 92 1.86 -15.77 11.27
N ILE A 93 2.85 -14.92 11.53
CA ILE A 93 2.69 -13.65 12.25
C ILE A 93 2.67 -12.51 11.22
N GLY A 94 1.85 -11.49 11.47
CA GLY A 94 1.81 -10.29 10.63
C GLY A 94 3.15 -9.55 10.60
N ALA A 95 3.48 -8.98 9.46
CA ALA A 95 4.71 -8.23 9.24
C ALA A 95 4.89 -7.13 10.29
N GLN A 96 6.11 -7.02 10.79
CA GLN A 96 6.52 -6.01 11.79
C GLN A 96 7.47 -4.98 11.21
N VAL A 97 8.06 -5.30 10.05
CA VAL A 97 8.96 -4.40 9.33
C VAL A 97 8.74 -4.51 7.84
N ILE A 98 8.81 -3.38 7.16
CA ILE A 98 8.81 -3.29 5.71
C ILE A 98 10.07 -2.59 5.24
N TYR A 99 10.68 -3.14 4.19
CA TYR A 99 11.75 -2.51 3.42
C TYR A 99 11.24 -2.10 2.05
N ARG A 100 11.58 -0.89 1.61
CA ARG A 100 11.21 -0.35 0.30
C ARG A 100 12.41 0.23 -0.40
N ARG A 101 12.38 0.14 -1.73
CA ARG A 101 13.35 0.79 -2.60
C ARG A 101 12.64 1.28 -3.84
N ALA A 102 12.87 2.53 -4.25
CA ALA A 102 12.18 3.09 -5.40
C ALA A 102 12.70 2.56 -6.75
N ASN A 103 13.99 2.21 -6.82
CA ASN A 103 14.68 1.64 -7.99
C ASN A 103 16.07 1.12 -7.59
N ALA A 104 16.79 0.50 -8.52
CA ALA A 104 18.13 -0.08 -8.30
C ALA A 104 19.24 0.89 -7.83
N SER A 105 19.01 2.21 -7.84
CA SER A 105 19.97 3.23 -7.37
C SER A 105 19.53 3.95 -6.09
N ALA A 106 18.24 3.90 -5.74
CA ALA A 106 17.71 4.54 -4.54
C ALA A 106 18.23 3.86 -3.26
N PRO A 107 18.32 4.57 -2.12
CA PRO A 107 18.58 3.94 -0.85
C PRO A 107 17.41 3.04 -0.42
N TRP A 108 17.69 2.12 0.50
CA TRP A 108 16.66 1.33 1.14
C TRP A 108 15.99 2.11 2.27
N HIS A 109 14.67 2.04 2.32
CA HIS A 109 13.86 2.59 3.41
C HIS A 109 13.25 1.48 4.22
N ARG A 110 13.46 1.51 5.54
CA ARG A 110 12.87 0.58 6.50
C ARG A 110 11.78 1.29 7.29
N VAL A 111 10.63 0.64 7.48
CA VAL A 111 9.54 1.09 8.36
C VAL A 111 9.25 -0.01 9.37
N PRO A 112 9.29 0.26 10.69
CA PRO A 112 9.72 1.51 11.32
C PRO A 112 11.19 1.86 10.98
N ALA A 113 11.60 3.12 11.13
CA ALA A 113 13.01 3.48 10.94
C ALA A 113 13.91 2.75 11.98
N PRO A 114 15.10 2.27 11.60
CA PRO A 114 15.97 1.57 12.53
C PRO A 114 16.64 2.56 13.49
N THR A 115 16.85 2.15 14.74
CA THR A 115 17.54 2.95 15.76
C THR A 115 19.06 2.72 15.79
N THR A 116 19.54 1.70 15.08
CA THR A 116 20.96 1.33 14.95
C THR A 116 21.27 0.89 13.52
N PRO A 117 22.54 0.86 13.08
CA PRO A 117 22.90 0.34 11.76
C PRO A 117 22.47 -1.13 11.60
N LEU A 118 22.03 -1.51 10.40
CA LEU A 118 21.55 -2.87 10.11
C LEU A 118 22.20 -3.41 8.83
N SER A 119 22.69 -4.64 8.88
CA SER A 119 23.15 -5.36 7.70
C SER A 119 22.37 -6.66 7.57
N LEU A 120 21.57 -6.76 6.51
CA LEU A 120 20.74 -7.93 6.26
C LEU A 120 21.49 -8.92 5.38
N THR A 121 21.38 -10.20 5.73
CA THR A 121 21.97 -11.31 4.98
C THR A 121 20.88 -12.31 4.59
N ARG A 122 20.88 -12.73 3.32
CA ARG A 122 19.96 -13.76 2.83
C ARG A 122 20.34 -15.11 3.44
N ARG A 123 19.42 -15.75 4.15
CA ARG A 123 19.52 -17.13 4.61
C ARG A 123 18.84 -18.10 3.64
N PHE A 124 17.67 -17.73 3.14
CA PHE A 124 16.87 -18.56 2.26
C PHE A 124 16.01 -17.71 1.32
N THR A 125 15.74 -18.22 0.12
CA THR A 125 14.80 -17.62 -0.83
C THR A 125 14.23 -18.71 -1.73
N ILE A 126 12.91 -18.70 -1.91
CA ILE A 126 12.17 -19.56 -2.83
C ILE A 126 11.07 -18.75 -3.51
N ALA A 127 10.60 -19.17 -4.67
CA ALA A 127 9.44 -18.54 -5.31
C ALA A 127 8.23 -18.57 -4.34
N ALA A 128 7.56 -17.43 -4.18
CA ALA A 128 6.38 -17.34 -3.32
C ALA A 128 5.14 -17.82 -4.07
N PRO A 129 4.21 -18.51 -3.40
CA PRO A 129 2.94 -18.93 -3.97
C PRO A 129 1.91 -17.78 -3.93
N VAL A 130 2.21 -16.68 -4.62
CA VAL A 130 1.29 -15.54 -4.78
C VAL A 130 0.66 -15.52 -6.16
N ALA A 131 -0.64 -15.25 -6.22
CA ALA A 131 -1.35 -15.06 -7.47
C ALA A 131 -1.51 -13.56 -7.81
N PRO A 132 -1.50 -13.20 -9.11
CA PRO A 132 -1.71 -11.82 -9.52
C PRO A 132 -3.16 -11.39 -9.27
N ILE A 133 -3.33 -10.13 -8.87
CA ILE A 133 -4.63 -9.48 -8.70
C ILE A 133 -5.15 -8.93 -10.04
N THR A 134 -6.45 -9.04 -10.27
CA THR A 134 -7.17 -8.42 -11.39
C THR A 134 -8.26 -7.50 -10.86
N ALA A 135 -8.69 -6.50 -11.62
CA ALA A 135 -9.80 -5.64 -11.16
C ALA A 135 -11.07 -6.48 -10.90
N ASP A 136 -11.34 -7.43 -11.80
CA ASP A 136 -12.52 -8.30 -11.75
C ASP A 136 -12.56 -9.23 -10.53
N ASN A 137 -11.42 -9.51 -9.88
CA ASN A 137 -11.36 -10.38 -8.71
C ASN A 137 -11.39 -9.63 -7.36
N LEU A 138 -11.39 -8.30 -7.40
CA LEU A 138 -11.38 -7.44 -6.22
C LEU A 138 -12.75 -6.92 -5.82
N ALA A 139 -13.70 -6.80 -6.74
CA ALA A 139 -15.01 -6.23 -6.42
C ALA A 139 -15.80 -7.17 -5.50
N GLY A 140 -16.37 -6.63 -4.42
CA GLY A 140 -17.13 -7.42 -3.46
C GLY A 140 -17.25 -6.78 -2.07
N HIS A 141 -17.92 -7.51 -1.18
CA HIS A 141 -18.07 -7.15 0.24
C HIS A 141 -17.12 -7.98 1.09
N TYR A 142 -16.39 -7.31 1.97
CA TYR A 142 -15.30 -7.92 2.74
C TYR A 142 -15.38 -7.54 4.20
N GLN A 143 -14.73 -8.36 5.02
CA GLN A 143 -14.36 -8.04 6.39
C GLN A 143 -12.87 -8.29 6.60
N SER A 144 -12.26 -7.49 7.46
CA SER A 144 -10.90 -7.68 7.93
C SER A 144 -10.82 -7.46 9.43
N VAL A 145 -9.90 -8.16 10.10
CA VAL A 145 -9.56 -7.90 11.50
C VAL A 145 -8.41 -6.91 11.53
N ILE A 146 -8.60 -5.77 12.18
CA ILE A 146 -7.61 -4.69 12.30
C ILE A 146 -7.40 -4.41 13.78
N GLY A 147 -6.24 -4.81 14.30
CA GLY A 147 -6.01 -4.90 15.74
C GLY A 147 -6.99 -5.88 16.37
N ASP A 148 -7.83 -5.40 17.29
CA ASP A 148 -8.86 -6.21 17.97
C ASP A 148 -10.28 -6.04 17.38
N ASP A 149 -10.43 -5.20 16.35
CA ASP A 149 -11.73 -4.85 15.78
C ASP A 149 -11.96 -5.47 14.40
N ILE A 150 -13.24 -5.57 14.01
CA ILE A 150 -13.66 -5.98 12.66
C ILE A 150 -14.02 -4.73 11.85
N ALA A 151 -13.34 -4.54 10.72
CA ALA A 151 -13.70 -3.56 9.69
C ALA A 151 -14.42 -4.27 8.54
N ALA A 152 -15.69 -3.91 8.31
CA ALA A 152 -16.42 -4.29 7.10
C ALA A 152 -16.28 -3.19 6.05
N PHE A 153 -16.17 -3.57 4.78
CA PHE A 153 -16.02 -2.62 3.68
C PHE A 153 -16.43 -3.24 2.34
N THR A 154 -16.60 -2.40 1.33
CA THR A 154 -16.91 -2.81 -0.04
C THR A 154 -15.81 -2.34 -0.97
N ILE A 155 -15.42 -3.18 -1.93
CA ILE A 155 -14.60 -2.77 -3.06
C ILE A 155 -15.50 -2.68 -4.28
N ASN A 156 -15.51 -1.52 -4.92
CA ASN A 156 -16.27 -1.31 -6.14
C ASN A 156 -15.41 -1.55 -7.41
N ASP A 157 -16.05 -1.50 -8.58
CA ASP A 157 -15.38 -1.74 -9.87
C ASP A 157 -14.30 -0.71 -10.22
N ALA A 158 -14.29 0.45 -9.54
CA ALA A 158 -13.24 1.46 -9.66
C ALA A 158 -12.03 1.18 -8.74
N ALA A 159 -12.03 0.04 -8.06
CA ALA A 159 -11.04 -0.39 -7.09
C ALA A 159 -10.90 0.58 -5.90
N THR A 160 -12.00 1.25 -5.55
CA THR A 160 -12.11 2.05 -4.32
C THR A 160 -12.67 1.19 -3.20
N ILE A 161 -12.13 1.37 -2.00
CA ILE A 161 -12.55 0.71 -0.76
C ILE A 161 -13.41 1.68 0.03
N ASP A 162 -14.68 1.36 0.16
CA ASP A 162 -15.67 2.14 0.89
C ASP A 162 -15.97 1.46 2.24
N ALA A 163 -15.65 2.13 3.35
CA ALA A 163 -15.89 1.61 4.69
C ALA A 163 -17.39 1.42 4.96
N ALA A 164 -17.75 0.33 5.64
CA ALA A 164 -19.11 0.11 6.12
C ALA A 164 -19.22 0.42 7.63
N GLY A 165 -20.10 1.37 7.98
CA GLY A 165 -20.40 1.71 9.37
C GLY A 165 -19.51 2.80 9.98
N ALA A 166 -19.70 3.04 11.28
CA ALA A 166 -19.10 4.18 12.01
C ALA A 166 -17.99 3.81 13.00
N GLY A 167 -17.74 2.51 13.26
CA GLY A 167 -16.72 1.99 14.19
C GLY A 167 -15.32 1.96 13.60
N CYS A 168 -14.61 0.83 13.73
CA CYS A 168 -13.36 0.57 13.02
C CYS A 168 -13.61 0.57 11.50
N ARG A 169 -12.93 1.47 10.80
CA ARG A 169 -13.12 1.73 9.36
C ARG A 169 -11.83 1.47 8.60
N LEU A 170 -11.98 0.83 7.45
CA LEU A 170 -10.97 0.72 6.41
C LEU A 170 -11.53 1.33 5.12
N ALA A 171 -10.85 2.33 4.59
CA ALA A 171 -11.16 2.96 3.32
C ALA A 171 -9.90 3.05 2.46
N GLY A 172 -10.02 3.40 1.17
CA GLY A 172 -8.83 3.62 0.35
C GLY A 172 -9.02 3.33 -1.12
N ARG A 173 -7.91 3.07 -1.80
CA ARG A 173 -7.89 2.78 -3.23
C ARG A 173 -6.79 1.80 -3.59
N ILE A 174 -7.12 0.91 -4.52
CA ILE A 174 -6.20 -0.03 -5.15
C ILE A 174 -5.82 0.54 -6.52
N ALA A 175 -4.56 0.40 -6.92
CA ALA A 175 -4.06 0.84 -8.21
C ALA A 175 -3.60 -0.36 -9.08
N PRO A 176 -4.53 -1.13 -9.71
CA PRO A 176 -4.21 -2.34 -10.49
C PRO A 176 -3.16 -2.19 -11.59
N ALA A 177 -3.00 -0.97 -12.12
CA ALA A 177 -2.01 -0.65 -13.13
C ALA A 177 -0.60 -0.46 -12.55
N GLN A 178 -0.48 -0.17 -11.25
CA GLN A 178 0.79 0.00 -10.56
C GLN A 178 1.15 -1.32 -9.87
N ARG A 179 1.84 -2.19 -10.60
CA ARG A 179 2.24 -3.52 -10.12
C ARG A 179 3.68 -3.53 -9.65
N LEU A 180 3.96 -4.38 -8.68
CA LEU A 180 5.30 -4.76 -8.25
C LEU A 180 5.34 -6.29 -8.16
N ALA A 181 5.87 -6.92 -9.20
CA ALA A 181 5.75 -8.36 -9.44
C ALA A 181 4.27 -8.82 -9.39
N ALA A 182 3.93 -9.79 -8.54
CA ALA A 182 2.56 -10.28 -8.36
C ALA A 182 1.69 -9.35 -7.48
N GLY A 183 2.28 -8.37 -6.79
CA GLY A 183 1.57 -7.42 -5.93
C GLY A 183 1.04 -6.20 -6.69
N THR A 184 -0.05 -5.64 -6.19
CA THR A 184 -0.67 -4.42 -6.69
C THR A 184 -0.59 -3.31 -5.65
N ALA A 185 -0.16 -2.12 -6.03
CA ALA A 185 -0.09 -0.99 -5.11
C ALA A 185 -1.48 -0.60 -4.57
N ALA A 186 -1.55 -0.25 -3.30
CA ALA A 186 -2.75 0.27 -2.67
C ALA A 186 -2.40 1.33 -1.62
N HIS A 187 -3.36 2.22 -1.38
CA HIS A 187 -3.34 3.23 -0.34
C HIS A 187 -4.58 3.05 0.52
N LEU A 188 -4.40 2.70 1.79
CA LEU A 188 -5.48 2.43 2.73
C LEU A 188 -5.46 3.46 3.87
N SER A 189 -6.64 3.85 4.34
CA SER A 189 -6.83 4.70 5.51
C SER A 189 -7.55 3.90 6.59
N VAL A 190 -6.97 3.84 7.77
CA VAL A 190 -7.52 3.16 8.96
C VAL A 190 -7.97 4.23 9.95
N ALA A 191 -9.17 4.05 10.51
CA ALA A 191 -9.70 4.96 11.52
C ALA A 191 -10.56 4.25 12.56
N GLY A 192 -10.36 4.57 13.84
CA GLY A 192 -11.19 4.10 14.95
C GLY A 192 -11.05 2.61 15.27
N CYS A 193 -9.90 2.01 14.98
CA CYS A 193 -9.62 0.59 15.24
C CYS A 193 -8.71 0.41 16.45
N ALA A 194 -9.17 -0.32 17.47
CA ALA A 194 -8.40 -0.57 18.69
C ALA A 194 -7.12 -1.36 18.39
N GLY A 195 -6.01 -0.95 19.03
CA GLY A 195 -4.71 -1.64 18.90
C GLY A 195 -3.96 -1.37 17.59
N THR A 196 -4.53 -0.61 16.66
CA THR A 196 -3.86 -0.14 15.44
C THR A 196 -3.85 1.39 15.43
N ALA A 197 -2.80 1.99 14.89
CA ALA A 197 -2.76 3.44 14.74
C ALA A 197 -3.71 3.87 13.63
N ASP A 198 -4.50 4.92 13.88
CA ASP A 198 -5.21 5.62 12.81
C ASP A 198 -4.19 6.27 11.87
N GLY A 199 -4.48 6.25 10.57
CA GLY A 199 -3.61 6.88 9.57
C GLY A 199 -3.70 6.26 8.19
N ASP A 200 -2.83 6.74 7.31
CA ASP A 200 -2.74 6.30 5.93
C ASP A 200 -1.53 5.37 5.73
N TYR A 201 -1.75 4.34 4.93
CA TYR A 201 -0.81 3.26 4.69
C TYR A 201 -0.70 3.00 3.19
N ASP A 202 0.48 3.24 2.64
CA ASP A 202 0.81 2.80 1.29
C ASP A 202 1.35 1.38 1.34
N GLY A 203 1.01 0.52 0.38
CA GLY A 203 1.41 -0.88 0.45
C GLY A 203 1.14 -1.67 -0.81
N LEU A 204 1.18 -2.99 -0.65
CA LEU A 204 0.81 -3.95 -1.68
C LEU A 204 -0.38 -4.78 -1.22
N ILE A 205 -1.29 -5.06 -2.15
CA ILE A 205 -2.26 -6.15 -2.04
C ILE A 205 -1.75 -7.32 -2.86
N VAL A 206 -1.87 -8.53 -2.30
CA VAL A 206 -1.53 -9.80 -2.93
C VAL A 206 -2.63 -10.83 -2.71
N VAL A 207 -2.72 -11.83 -3.58
CA VAL A 207 -3.47 -13.05 -3.30
C VAL A 207 -2.49 -14.08 -2.75
N ASP A 208 -2.46 -14.21 -1.43
CA ASP A 208 -1.71 -15.26 -0.75
C ASP A 208 -2.48 -16.57 -0.85
N THR A 209 -1.95 -17.53 -1.61
CA THR A 209 -2.63 -18.82 -1.85
C THR A 209 -2.52 -19.79 -0.67
N GLU A 210 -1.69 -19.48 0.33
CA GLU A 210 -1.56 -20.26 1.56
C GLU A 210 -2.47 -19.73 2.68
N ALA A 211 -2.96 -18.49 2.56
CA ALA A 211 -3.91 -17.89 3.49
C ALA A 211 -5.33 -18.44 3.29
N ILE A 212 -5.65 -19.54 3.99
CA ILE A 212 -6.93 -20.24 3.88
C ILE A 212 -8.11 -19.28 4.10
N ASN A 213 -8.98 -19.16 3.08
CA ASN A 213 -10.19 -18.34 3.02
C ASN A 213 -10.00 -16.82 2.90
N ALA A 214 -8.77 -16.29 2.95
CA ALA A 214 -8.55 -14.89 2.65
C ALA A 214 -8.69 -14.67 1.14
N ALA A 215 -9.45 -13.66 0.75
CA ALA A 215 -9.56 -13.27 -0.66
C ALA A 215 -8.29 -12.54 -1.12
N TRP A 216 -7.71 -11.73 -0.22
CA TRP A 216 -6.46 -11.02 -0.44
C TRP A 216 -5.82 -10.62 0.89
N HIS A 217 -4.55 -10.25 0.80
CA HIS A 217 -3.69 -9.81 1.89
C HIS A 217 -3.10 -8.45 1.56
N PHE A 218 -3.23 -7.48 2.44
CA PHE A 218 -2.58 -6.18 2.33
C PHE A 218 -1.43 -6.08 3.31
N ILE A 219 -0.30 -5.56 2.83
CA ILE A 219 0.87 -5.26 3.64
C ILE A 219 1.33 -3.86 3.27
N GLY A 220 1.33 -2.94 4.22
CA GLY A 220 1.61 -1.53 3.99
C GLY A 220 2.26 -0.85 5.18
N ALA A 221 2.68 0.39 4.97
CA ALA A 221 3.38 1.18 5.96
C ALA A 221 2.89 2.63 5.90
N GLY A 222 2.71 3.20 7.09
CA GLY A 222 2.36 4.59 7.35
C GLY A 222 3.40 5.21 8.28
N ASP A 223 3.00 6.23 9.05
CA ASP A 223 3.82 7.03 9.99
C ASP A 223 4.64 6.21 11.01
N GLY A 224 5.70 5.54 10.54
CA GLY A 224 6.51 4.62 11.33
C GLY A 224 5.83 3.29 11.68
N GLN A 225 4.65 2.99 11.14
CA GLN A 225 3.86 1.80 11.47
C GLN A 225 3.72 0.87 10.27
N VAL A 226 3.53 -0.42 10.54
CA VAL A 226 3.18 -1.45 9.55
C VAL A 226 1.73 -1.86 9.75
N LEU A 227 0.99 -1.97 8.65
CA LEU A 227 -0.34 -2.56 8.61
C LEU A 227 -0.26 -3.85 7.79
N ASP A 228 -0.65 -4.96 8.39
CA ASP A 228 -0.69 -6.28 7.78
C ASP A 228 -2.07 -6.88 8.08
N ILE A 229 -2.91 -7.00 7.05
CA ILE A 229 -4.31 -7.41 7.21
C ILE A 229 -4.75 -8.37 6.11
N TYR A 230 -5.54 -9.37 6.49
CA TYR A 230 -6.22 -10.27 5.56
C TYR A 230 -7.68 -9.84 5.40
N ALA A 231 -8.18 -9.87 4.18
CA ALA A 231 -9.59 -9.62 3.89
C ALA A 231 -10.31 -10.89 3.49
N PHE A 232 -11.47 -11.10 4.08
CA PHE A 232 -12.32 -12.26 3.87
C PHE A 232 -13.59 -11.82 3.17
N LEU A 233 -13.95 -12.50 2.08
CA LEU A 233 -15.19 -12.23 1.37
C LEU A 233 -16.38 -12.59 2.26
N ILE A 234 -17.35 -11.68 2.37
CA ILE A 234 -18.63 -11.94 3.02
C ILE A 234 -19.56 -12.47 1.93
N SER A 235 -19.91 -13.76 1.98
CA SER A 235 -20.92 -14.31 1.07
C SER A 235 -22.26 -13.62 1.31
N GLU A 236 -22.86 -13.06 0.27
CA GLU A 236 -24.27 -12.68 0.31
C GLU A 236 -25.09 -13.96 0.51
N GLY A 237 -25.74 -14.07 1.68
CA GLY A 237 -26.59 -15.21 2.05
C GLY A 237 -27.94 -15.20 1.36
#